data_AF-A0A8R7U0C9-F1
#
_entry.id   AF-A0A8R7U0C9-F1
#
_cell.length_a   1.000
_cell.length_b   1.000
_cell.length_c   1.000
_cell.angle_alpha   90.00
_cell.angle_beta   90.00
_cell.angle_gamma   90.00
#
_symmetry.space_group_name_H-M   'P 1'
#
loop_
_entity.id
_entity.type
_entity.pdbx_description
1 polymer ?
#
loop_
_entity_poly.entity_id
_entity_poly.type
_entity_poly.pdbx_seq_one_letter_code
_entity_poly.pdbx_strand_id
1 'polypeptide(L)'
;MPMSVDELVRDKLVPLPDSLVCKKRYHETAKTITLGGERGTVAWVDLWRGILLCDVLVEPPVIVQDIPLPVPARENWGRLLWQLDPNYIRDVAMSRHKDTIKYIEMEIWTPRMLHKDPDSYLDWVRCKPSVTQVAPGGWKAKTWSLAIPPVGAGSFADWQPDCEIGVEHL
;
A
#
# COMPACT_ATOMS: atom_id res chain seq x y z
N MET A 1 0.57 26.23 -10.61
CA MET A 1 0.95 25.64 -11.90
C MET A 1 0.50 24.18 -11.87
N PRO A 2 -0.17 23.65 -12.91
CA PRO A 2 -0.46 22.22 -12.99
C PRO A 2 0.85 21.41 -12.97
N MET A 3 0.89 20.32 -12.21
CA MET A 3 2.08 19.47 -12.12
C MET A 3 2.26 18.68 -13.42
N SER A 4 3.47 18.66 -14.00
CA SER A 4 3.74 17.81 -15.16
C SER A 4 3.89 16.35 -14.74
N VAL A 5 3.55 15.40 -15.63
CA VAL A 5 3.64 13.96 -15.34
C VAL A 5 5.08 13.53 -15.02
N ASP A 6 6.07 14.18 -15.63
CA ASP A 6 7.49 13.86 -15.44
C ASP A 6 8.06 14.37 -14.10
N GLU A 7 7.29 15.19 -13.37
CA GLU A 7 7.66 15.75 -12.06
C GLU A 7 7.04 15.01 -10.88
N LEU A 8 6.22 13.97 -11.11
CA LEU A 8 5.59 13.19 -10.05
C LEU A 8 6.65 12.52 -9.16
N VAL A 9 6.67 12.91 -7.88
CA VAL A 9 7.64 12.47 -6.88
C VAL A 9 7.46 10.99 -6.57
N ARG A 10 6.21 10.49 -6.60
CA ARG A 10 5.88 9.09 -6.28
C ARG A 10 6.58 8.06 -7.17
N ASP A 11 6.87 8.40 -8.42
CA ASP A 11 7.50 7.48 -9.36
C ASP A 11 9.01 7.33 -9.10
N LYS A 12 9.62 8.26 -8.34
CA LYS A 12 11.03 8.23 -7.95
C LYS A 12 11.27 7.49 -6.62
N LEU A 13 10.30 7.53 -5.71
CA LEU A 13 10.46 7.00 -4.35
C LEU A 13 10.26 5.48 -4.26
N VAL A 14 9.38 4.92 -5.09
CA VAL A 14 9.17 3.48 -5.20
C VAL A 14 9.20 3.10 -6.68
N PRO A 15 10.39 3.07 -7.31
CA PRO A 15 10.50 2.72 -8.71
C PRO A 15 10.06 1.27 -8.90
N LEU A 16 9.03 1.06 -9.73
CA LEU A 16 8.66 -0.28 -10.16
C LEU A 16 9.75 -0.81 -11.11
N PRO A 17 10.09 -2.12 -11.10
CA PRO A 17 11.14 -2.68 -11.96
C PRO A 17 10.95 -2.36 -13.45
N ASP A 18 12.04 -2.06 -14.17
CA ASP A 18 12.02 -1.61 -15.58
C ASP A 18 11.28 -2.53 -16.55
N SER A 19 11.30 -3.85 -16.32
CA SER A 19 10.52 -4.83 -17.12
C SER A 19 9.00 -4.69 -16.94
N LEU A 20 8.57 -4.01 -15.87
CA LEU A 20 7.19 -3.69 -15.51
C LEU A 20 6.83 -2.23 -15.81
N VAL A 21 7.83 -1.35 -15.95
CA VAL A 21 7.67 0.07 -16.32
C VAL A 21 6.97 0.22 -17.67
N CYS A 22 7.18 -0.69 -18.64
CA CYS A 22 6.47 -0.65 -19.92
C CYS A 22 4.97 -0.99 -19.84
N LYS A 23 4.49 -1.64 -18.77
CA LYS A 23 3.05 -1.94 -18.58
C LYS A 23 2.35 -1.00 -17.58
N LYS A 24 3.08 -0.40 -16.65
CA LYS A 24 2.54 0.54 -15.66
C LYS A 24 3.26 1.88 -15.71
N ARG A 25 3.25 2.59 -16.84
CA ARG A 25 3.54 4.05 -16.82
C ARG A 25 2.34 4.88 -16.35
N TYR A 26 1.22 4.22 -16.10
CA TYR A 26 -0.04 4.87 -15.77
C TYR A 26 -0.37 4.68 -14.28
N HIS A 27 -1.02 5.70 -13.73
CA HIS A 27 -1.66 5.65 -12.42
C HIS A 27 -2.73 4.54 -12.40
N GLU A 28 -2.70 3.68 -11.38
CA GLU A 28 -3.70 2.64 -11.18
C GLU A 28 -4.58 3.01 -9.98
N THR A 29 -5.71 3.66 -10.26
CA THR A 29 -6.65 4.08 -9.21
C THR A 29 -7.29 2.86 -8.53
N ALA A 30 -6.96 2.65 -7.26
CA ALA A 30 -7.64 1.67 -6.41
C ALA A 30 -8.98 2.21 -5.91
N LYS A 31 -9.02 3.48 -5.49
CA LYS A 31 -10.22 4.17 -5.02
C LYS A 31 -10.09 5.69 -5.15
N THR A 32 -11.21 6.39 -5.09
CA THR A 32 -11.26 7.85 -5.01
C THR A 32 -11.87 8.30 -3.69
N ILE A 33 -11.39 9.42 -3.14
CA ILE A 33 -11.91 10.01 -1.90
C ILE A 33 -12.21 11.49 -2.16
N THR A 34 -13.47 11.89 -2.05
CA THR A 34 -13.86 13.30 -2.22
C THR A 34 -13.47 14.12 -0.99
N LEU A 35 -12.61 15.12 -1.19
CA LEU A 35 -12.30 16.12 -0.16
C LEU A 35 -13.35 17.22 -0.16
N GLY A 36 -13.79 17.67 -1.34
CA GLY A 36 -14.78 18.74 -1.49
C GLY A 36 -14.10 20.10 -1.64
N GLY A 37 -14.73 21.15 -1.11
CA GLY A 37 -14.30 22.54 -1.33
C GLY A 37 -14.83 23.12 -2.64
N GLU A 38 -14.61 24.43 -2.85
CA GLU A 38 -15.17 25.17 -3.99
C GLU A 38 -14.74 24.63 -5.35
N ARG A 39 -13.52 24.07 -5.42
CA ARG A 39 -12.94 23.49 -6.64
C ARG A 39 -13.21 21.98 -6.79
N GLY A 40 -13.92 21.39 -5.83
CA GLY A 40 -14.29 19.97 -5.79
C GLY A 40 -13.08 19.05 -5.83
N THR A 41 -12.17 19.17 -4.87
CA THR A 41 -10.94 18.37 -4.85
C THR A 41 -11.24 16.89 -4.59
N VAL A 42 -10.63 16.02 -5.38
CA VAL A 42 -10.72 14.55 -5.29
C VAL A 42 -9.32 13.96 -5.14
N ALA A 43 -9.17 13.03 -4.19
CA ALA A 43 -7.98 12.23 -4.02
C ALA A 43 -8.08 10.93 -4.83
N TRP A 44 -7.19 10.74 -5.79
CA TRP A 44 -7.05 9.53 -6.59
C TRP A 44 -5.94 8.67 -5.99
N VAL A 45 -6.34 7.56 -5.36
CA VAL A 45 -5.42 6.71 -4.58
C VAL A 45 -4.90 5.58 -5.46
N ASP A 46 -3.59 5.52 -5.63
CA ASP A 46 -2.83 4.39 -6.15
C ASP A 46 -2.03 3.79 -5.00
N LEU A 47 -2.47 2.64 -4.50
CA LEU A 47 -1.91 2.01 -3.31
C LEU A 47 -0.49 1.48 -3.51
N TRP A 48 0.04 1.50 -4.73
CA TRP A 48 1.45 1.21 -4.98
C TRP A 48 2.34 2.43 -4.86
N ARG A 49 1.84 3.59 -5.28
CA ARG A 49 2.67 4.78 -5.46
C ARG A 49 2.34 5.91 -4.53
N GLY A 50 1.06 6.25 -4.40
CA GLY A 50 0.70 7.57 -3.90
C GLY A 50 -0.74 7.98 -4.13
N ILE A 51 -1.03 9.20 -3.72
CA ILE A 51 -2.32 9.85 -3.83
C ILE A 51 -2.14 11.10 -4.69
N LEU A 52 -2.92 11.26 -5.75
CA LEU A 52 -3.03 12.54 -6.45
C LEU A 52 -4.21 13.31 -5.91
N LEU A 53 -4.00 14.56 -5.52
CA LEU A 53 -5.11 15.47 -5.27
C LEU A 53 -5.36 16.26 -6.54
N CYS A 54 -6.61 16.23 -7.02
CA CYS A 54 -7.03 16.87 -8.25
C CYS A 54 -8.25 17.74 -8.01
N ASP A 55 -8.18 19.00 -8.44
CA ASP A 55 -9.35 19.86 -8.56
C ASP A 55 -10.08 19.51 -9.85
N VAL A 56 -11.30 18.98 -9.74
CA VAL A 56 -12.06 18.50 -10.91
C VAL A 56 -13.20 19.42 -11.34
N LEU A 57 -13.54 20.45 -10.55
CA LEU A 57 -14.53 21.46 -10.94
C LEU A 57 -13.90 22.72 -11.57
N VAL A 58 -12.59 22.67 -11.84
CA VAL A 58 -11.87 23.68 -12.62
C VAL A 58 -11.60 23.14 -14.02
N GLU A 59 -11.56 24.01 -15.03
CA GLU A 59 -11.32 23.63 -16.43
C GLU A 59 -10.00 24.25 -16.93
N PRO A 60 -9.02 23.44 -17.37
CA PRO A 60 -8.98 21.98 -17.27
C PRO A 60 -8.79 21.50 -15.82
N PRO A 61 -9.13 20.24 -15.49
CA PRO A 61 -8.83 19.67 -14.19
C PRO A 61 -7.34 19.77 -13.87
N VAL A 62 -7.01 20.09 -12.62
CA VAL A 62 -5.62 20.36 -12.20
C VAL A 62 -5.21 19.39 -11.11
N ILE A 63 -4.10 18.68 -11.33
CA ILE A 63 -3.37 17.99 -10.26
C ILE A 63 -2.74 19.07 -9.39
N VAL A 64 -3.24 19.20 -8.17
CA VAL A 64 -2.74 20.17 -7.19
C VAL A 64 -1.66 19.57 -6.29
N GLN A 65 -1.61 18.25 -6.18
CA GLN A 65 -0.69 17.55 -5.29
C GLN A 65 -0.35 16.14 -5.80
N ASP A 66 0.91 15.74 -5.59
CA ASP A 66 1.34 14.34 -5.59
C ASP A 66 1.88 13.97 -4.21
N ILE A 67 1.25 12.98 -3.57
CA ILE A 67 1.60 12.52 -2.22
C ILE A 67 2.11 11.07 -2.34
N PRO A 68 3.43 10.83 -2.25
CA PRO A 68 3.95 9.47 -2.30
C PRO A 68 3.56 8.68 -1.05
N LEU A 69 3.25 7.39 -1.20
CA LEU A 69 3.08 6.51 -0.05
C LEU A 69 4.45 6.09 0.52
N PRO A 70 4.51 5.68 1.80
CA PRO A 70 5.72 5.11 2.38
C PRO A 70 6.25 3.93 1.55
N VAL A 71 7.58 3.77 1.55
CA VAL A 71 8.25 2.64 0.90
C VAL A 71 7.72 1.33 1.51
N PRO A 72 7.31 0.36 0.67
CA PRO A 72 6.85 -0.92 1.16
C PRO A 72 7.76 -1.62 2.14
N ALA A 73 7.14 -2.30 3.11
CA ALA A 73 7.84 -3.22 3.98
C ALA A 73 8.56 -4.30 3.16
N ARG A 74 9.77 -4.67 3.59
CA ARG A 74 10.63 -5.59 2.85
C ARG A 74 9.97 -6.94 2.54
N GLU A 75 9.20 -7.45 3.49
CA GLU A 75 8.49 -8.73 3.35
C GLU A 75 7.36 -8.68 2.31
N ASN A 76 6.89 -7.48 1.95
CA ASN A 76 5.92 -7.26 0.88
C ASN A 76 6.56 -7.05 -0.51
N TRP A 77 7.88 -6.88 -0.62
CA TRP A 77 8.56 -6.64 -1.90
C TRP A 77 8.29 -7.76 -2.91
N GLY A 78 8.26 -9.02 -2.47
CA GLY A 78 7.86 -10.12 -3.33
C GLY A 78 6.44 -9.93 -3.87
N ARG A 79 5.48 -9.61 -3.00
CA ARG A 79 4.07 -9.41 -3.38
C ARG A 79 3.89 -8.26 -4.39
N LEU A 80 4.69 -7.21 -4.26
CA LEU A 80 4.81 -6.10 -5.23
C LEU A 80 5.31 -6.58 -6.59
N LEU A 81 6.41 -7.34 -6.61
CA LEU A 81 6.99 -7.89 -7.85
C LEU A 81 6.00 -8.81 -8.58
N TRP A 82 5.21 -9.59 -7.84
CA TRP A 82 4.20 -10.48 -8.38
C TRP A 82 2.85 -9.81 -8.69
N GLN A 83 2.71 -8.49 -8.45
CA GLN A 83 1.50 -7.71 -8.71
C GLN A 83 0.23 -8.28 -8.06
N LEU A 84 0.35 -8.82 -6.84
CA LEU A 84 -0.84 -9.11 -6.04
C LEU A 84 -1.58 -7.81 -5.76
N ASP A 85 -2.90 -7.78 -5.94
CA ASP A 85 -3.73 -6.59 -5.71
C ASP A 85 -3.33 -5.88 -4.38
N PRO A 86 -2.90 -4.61 -4.41
CA PRO A 86 -2.42 -3.92 -3.22
C PRO A 86 -3.50 -3.78 -2.16
N ASN A 87 -4.79 -3.85 -2.54
CA ASN A 87 -5.92 -3.76 -1.60
C ASN A 87 -5.90 -4.88 -0.53
N TYR A 88 -5.18 -5.99 -0.76
CA TYR A 88 -5.04 -7.04 0.26
C TYR A 88 -4.16 -6.64 1.45
N ILE A 89 -3.26 -5.70 1.24
CA ILE A 89 -2.21 -5.37 2.23
C ILE A 89 -2.11 -3.88 2.49
N ARG A 90 -2.80 -3.02 1.75
CA ARG A 90 -2.72 -1.57 1.87
C ARG A 90 -4.08 -0.95 1.76
N ASP A 91 -4.30 0.10 2.54
CA ASP A 91 -5.44 1.00 2.35
C ASP A 91 -5.09 2.41 2.79
N VAL A 92 -5.88 3.35 2.29
CA VAL A 92 -5.84 4.76 2.68
C VAL A 92 -7.23 5.18 3.12
N ALA A 93 -7.26 5.86 4.26
CA ALA A 93 -8.42 6.56 4.77
C ALA A 93 -8.10 8.05 4.94
N MET A 94 -9.07 8.91 4.73
CA MET A 94 -8.94 10.34 4.99
C MET A 94 -10.02 10.79 5.95
N SER A 95 -9.63 11.55 6.97
CA SER A 95 -10.54 12.17 7.92
C SER A 95 -10.54 13.68 7.71
N ARG A 96 -11.62 14.20 7.13
CA ARG A 96 -11.82 15.65 6.99
C ARG A 96 -11.93 16.37 8.33
N HIS A 97 -12.53 15.73 9.34
CA HIS A 97 -12.67 16.35 10.67
C HIS A 97 -11.35 16.47 11.42
N LYS A 98 -10.38 15.62 11.11
CA LYS A 98 -9.06 15.61 11.75
C LYS A 98 -7.97 16.17 10.84
N ASP A 99 -8.33 16.65 9.64
CA ASP A 99 -7.39 17.03 8.59
C ASP A 99 -6.21 16.06 8.47
N THR A 100 -6.51 14.76 8.43
CA THR A 100 -5.49 13.71 8.47
C THR A 100 -5.78 12.63 7.43
N ILE A 101 -4.74 12.20 6.73
CA ILE A 101 -4.69 11.00 5.92
C ILE A 101 -4.05 9.90 6.77
N LYS A 102 -4.68 8.74 6.83
CA LYS A 102 -4.10 7.52 7.39
C LYS A 102 -3.82 6.53 6.28
N TYR A 103 -2.63 5.95 6.34
CA TYR A 103 -2.20 4.83 5.51
C TYR A 103 -1.95 3.63 6.42
N ILE A 104 -2.32 2.45 5.95
CA ILE A 104 -2.03 1.19 6.62
C ILE A 104 -1.34 0.24 5.64
N GLU A 105 -0.36 -0.50 6.14
CA GLU A 105 0.29 -1.60 5.43
C GLU A 105 0.33 -2.84 6.32
N MET A 106 -0.09 -3.97 5.76
CA MET A 106 -0.05 -5.27 6.41
C MET A 106 1.08 -6.14 5.83
N GLU A 107 1.85 -6.75 6.70
CA GLU A 107 2.80 -7.83 6.44
C GLU A 107 2.13 -9.13 6.89
N ILE A 108 1.80 -10.03 5.96
CA ILE A 108 1.15 -11.32 6.25
C ILE A 108 2.19 -12.42 6.11
N TRP A 109 2.45 -13.14 7.20
CA TRP A 109 3.34 -14.30 7.19
C TRP A 109 2.59 -15.54 6.74
N THR A 110 3.15 -16.26 5.78
CA THR A 110 2.55 -17.53 5.34
C THR A 110 2.62 -18.56 6.46
N PRO A 111 1.54 -19.34 6.68
CA PRO A 111 1.58 -20.47 7.60
C PRO A 111 2.76 -21.39 7.28
N ARG A 112 3.51 -21.81 8.29
CA ARG A 112 4.57 -22.81 8.08
C ARG A 112 3.91 -24.19 8.09
N MET A 113 4.07 -24.90 6.99
CA MET A 113 3.75 -26.32 6.93
C MET A 113 4.86 -27.07 7.66
N LEU A 114 4.56 -27.57 8.86
CA LEU A 114 5.46 -28.48 9.54
C LEU A 114 5.18 -29.89 9.01
N HIS A 115 6.16 -30.43 8.29
CA HIS A 115 6.20 -31.84 7.98
C HIS A 115 6.66 -32.56 9.24
N LYS A 116 5.82 -33.45 9.78
CA LYS A 116 6.27 -34.37 10.82
C LYS A 116 7.12 -35.46 10.16
N ASP A 117 8.26 -35.78 10.74
CA ASP A 117 9.01 -36.97 10.34
C ASP A 117 8.13 -38.21 10.59
N PRO A 118 8.13 -39.19 9.68
CA PRO A 118 7.38 -40.42 9.86
C PRO A 118 7.84 -41.14 11.13
N ASP A 119 6.89 -41.53 11.99
CA ASP A 119 7.20 -42.24 13.23
C ASP A 119 7.79 -43.66 12.96
N SER A 120 7.66 -44.18 11.73
CA SER A 120 8.30 -45.43 11.28
C SER A 120 8.58 -45.46 9.77
N TYR A 121 9.48 -46.36 9.35
CA TYR A 121 9.76 -46.63 7.93
C TYR A 121 8.52 -47.08 7.14
N LEU A 122 7.62 -47.85 7.77
CA LEU A 122 6.37 -48.29 7.12
C LEU A 122 5.38 -47.14 6.93
N ASP A 123 5.38 -46.15 7.82
CA ASP A 123 4.56 -44.93 7.69
C ASP A 123 5.09 -44.03 6.57
N TRP A 124 6.41 -43.95 6.42
CA TRP A 124 7.05 -43.22 5.31
C TRP A 124 6.68 -43.78 3.93
N VAL A 125 6.73 -45.12 3.76
CA VAL A 125 6.42 -45.76 2.47
C VAL A 125 4.94 -45.63 2.11
N ARG A 126 4.04 -45.53 3.09
CA ARG A 126 2.57 -45.55 2.89
C ARG A 126 1.93 -44.17 2.76
N CYS A 127 2.54 -43.10 3.25
CA CYS A 127 1.93 -41.77 3.25
C CYS A 127 2.37 -40.89 2.06
N LYS A 128 1.38 -40.30 1.35
CA LYS A 128 1.59 -39.00 0.68
C LYS A 128 1.92 -37.95 1.76
N PRO A 129 2.73 -36.92 1.49
CA PRO A 129 3.13 -35.94 2.51
C PRO A 129 1.89 -35.35 3.19
N SER A 130 1.59 -35.83 4.40
CA SER A 130 0.45 -35.41 5.19
C SER A 130 0.90 -34.21 6.01
N VAL A 131 0.51 -33.02 5.54
CA VAL A 131 0.59 -31.79 6.34
C VAL A 131 -0.14 -32.06 7.65
N THR A 132 0.60 -32.12 8.76
CA THR A 132 0.07 -32.52 10.06
C THR A 132 -0.10 -31.34 10.99
N GLN A 133 0.73 -30.29 10.83
CA GLN A 133 0.58 -29.03 11.57
C GLN A 133 0.76 -27.84 10.63
N VAL A 134 -0.24 -26.97 10.63
CA VAL A 134 -0.18 -25.63 10.05
C VAL A 134 0.12 -24.71 11.22
N ALA A 135 1.36 -24.23 11.35
CA ALA A 135 1.62 -23.12 12.26
C ALA A 135 0.84 -21.92 11.70
N PRO A 136 -0.14 -21.35 12.43
CA PRO A 136 -0.93 -20.25 11.92
C PRO A 136 0.00 -19.13 11.47
N GLY A 137 -0.19 -18.65 10.24
CA GLY A 137 0.48 -17.44 9.81
C GLY A 137 0.08 -16.30 10.73
N GLY A 138 1.04 -15.48 11.16
CA GLY A 138 0.75 -14.23 11.83
C GLY A 138 0.61 -13.08 10.83
N TRP A 139 0.25 -11.92 11.35
CA TRP A 139 0.20 -10.70 10.56
C TRP A 139 0.63 -9.52 11.41
N LYS A 140 1.14 -8.50 10.75
CA LYS A 140 1.53 -7.24 11.37
C LYS A 140 1.09 -6.09 10.49
N ALA A 141 0.44 -5.11 11.07
CA ALA A 141 0.03 -3.88 10.42
C ALA A 141 0.83 -2.70 10.98
N LYS A 142 1.36 -1.88 10.09
CA LYS A 142 1.91 -0.57 10.43
C LYS A 142 0.96 0.49 9.91
N THR A 143 0.80 1.55 10.68
CA THR A 143 -0.02 2.69 10.28
C THR A 143 0.82 3.96 10.27
N TRP A 144 0.47 4.88 9.37
CA TRP A 144 1.08 6.18 9.25
C TRP A 144 0.00 7.24 9.15
N SER A 145 0.27 8.40 9.74
CA SER A 145 -0.54 9.60 9.59
C SER A 145 0.20 10.66 8.82
N LEU A 146 -0.59 11.42 8.07
CA LEU A 146 -0.14 12.60 7.36
C LEU A 146 -1.18 13.70 7.54
N ALA A 147 -0.77 14.85 8.05
CA ALA A 147 -1.65 16.00 8.11
C ALA A 147 -1.99 16.47 6.69
N ILE A 148 -3.27 16.72 6.41
CA ILE A 148 -3.72 17.38 5.19
C ILE A 148 -3.37 18.86 5.38
N PRO A 149 -2.43 19.41 4.60
CA PRO A 149 -2.12 20.81 4.68
C PRO A 149 -3.25 21.63 4.03
N PRO A 150 -3.35 22.91 4.39
CA PRO A 150 -4.21 23.84 3.69
C PRO A 150 -3.89 23.86 2.19
N VAL A 151 -4.92 23.94 1.36
CA VAL A 151 -4.79 24.05 -0.10
C VAL A 151 -3.86 25.22 -0.44
N GLY A 152 -2.74 24.93 -1.13
CA GLY A 152 -1.74 25.94 -1.52
C GLY A 152 -0.51 26.07 -0.61
N ALA A 153 -0.44 25.33 0.51
CA ALA A 153 0.81 25.20 1.27
C ALA A 153 1.77 24.25 0.53
N GLY A 154 2.89 24.79 0.05
CA GLY A 154 3.77 24.14 -0.93
C GLY A 154 4.59 22.92 -0.46
N SER A 155 4.30 22.34 0.70
CA SER A 155 5.00 21.14 1.18
C SER A 155 4.12 20.39 2.19
N PHE A 156 3.84 19.11 1.91
CA PHE A 156 3.31 18.20 2.93
C PHE A 156 4.42 17.83 3.91
N ALA A 157 4.04 17.61 5.17
CA ALA A 157 4.90 16.94 6.14
C ALA A 157 5.23 15.52 5.67
N ASP A 158 6.31 14.92 6.17
CA ASP A 158 6.58 13.51 5.91
C ASP A 158 5.54 12.63 6.63
N TRP A 159 5.22 11.45 6.06
CA TRP A 159 4.42 10.44 6.75
C TRP A 159 5.02 10.12 8.11
N GLN A 160 4.23 10.28 9.17
CA GLN A 160 4.64 9.96 10.52
C GLN A 160 4.15 8.56 10.88
N PRO A 161 5.04 7.64 11.32
CA PRO A 161 4.62 6.36 11.86
C PRO A 161 3.71 6.58 13.08
N ASP A 162 2.56 5.90 13.12
CA ASP A 162 1.60 6.01 14.21
C ASP A 162 1.77 4.85 15.21
N CYS A 163 1.40 3.64 14.76
CA CYS A 163 1.45 2.44 15.57
C CYS A 163 1.71 1.19 14.72
N GLU A 164 2.24 0.19 15.39
CA GLU A 164 2.39 -1.17 14.90
C GLU A 164 1.47 -2.08 15.71
N ILE A 165 0.67 -2.89 15.03
CA ILE A 165 -0.31 -3.80 15.64
C ILE A 165 -0.14 -5.14 14.93
N GLY A 166 -0.09 -6.25 15.67
CA GLY A 166 0.04 -7.55 15.04
C GLY A 166 -0.28 -8.69 15.97
N VAL A 167 -0.38 -9.87 15.39
CA VAL A 167 -0.50 -11.14 16.09
C VAL A 167 0.63 -12.03 15.63
N GLU A 168 1.49 -12.39 16.58
CA GLU A 168 2.49 -13.45 16.41
C GLU A 168 1.97 -14.69 17.12
N HIS A 169 1.71 -15.76 16.37
CA HIS A 169 1.50 -17.07 16.95
C HIS A 169 2.87 -17.78 16.98
N LEU A 170 3.44 -17.88 18.19
CA LEU A 170 4.68 -18.60 18.49
C LEU A 170 4.54 -20.11 18.24
#